data_AF-A0A517ZCI4-F1
#
_entry.id   AF-A0A517ZCI4-F1
#
_cell.length_a   1.000
_cell.length_b   1.000
_cell.length_c   1.000
_cell.angle_alpha   90.00
_cell.angle_beta   90.00
_cell.angle_gamma   90.00
#
_symmetry.space_group_name_H-M   'P 1'
#
loop_
_entity.id
_entity.type
_entity.pdbx_description
1 polymer ?
#
loop_
_entity_poly.entity_id
_entity_poly.type
_entity_poly.pdbx_seq_one_letter_code
_entity_poly.pdbx_strand_id
1 'polypeptide(L)'
;MSATGWFFMFAALLILASVGLADHRQRRTDRRRIQEVVGQIRCPVCGERFSEWNGMLSPNHYTWTDDAIVQDIVVIRCAACGGAFDAFWNRDGTLDVQEPW
;
A
#
# COMPACT_ATOMS: atom_id res chain seq x y z
N MET A 1 15.52 8.63 -40.94
CA MET A 1 15.06 7.58 -40.01
C MET A 1 14.27 6.55 -40.82
N SER A 2 14.57 5.24 -40.70
CA SER A 2 13.88 4.18 -41.45
C SER A 2 12.53 3.84 -40.83
N ALA A 3 11.58 3.32 -41.62
CA ALA A 3 10.26 2.89 -41.16
C ALA A 3 10.35 1.87 -40.01
N THR A 4 11.36 1.00 -40.03
CA THR A 4 11.65 0.04 -38.96
C THR A 4 11.97 0.70 -37.62
N GLY A 5 12.67 1.83 -37.60
CA GLY A 5 12.96 2.57 -36.37
C GLY A 5 11.70 3.13 -35.69
N TRP A 6 10.70 3.55 -36.48
CA TRP A 6 9.42 4.01 -35.95
C TRP A 6 8.63 2.88 -35.30
N PHE A 7 8.59 1.69 -35.91
CA PHE A 7 7.90 0.53 -35.32
C PHE A 7 8.45 0.15 -33.94
N PHE A 8 9.77 0.10 -33.76
CA PHE A 8 10.37 -0.19 -32.46
C PHE A 8 10.10 0.90 -31.42
N MET A 9 10.10 2.18 -31.84
CA MET A 9 9.77 3.28 -30.94
C MET A 9 8.31 3.22 -30.47
N PHE A 10 7.36 2.96 -31.37
CA PHE A 10 5.96 2.79 -31.00
C PHE A 10 5.74 1.56 -30.12
N ALA A 11 6.40 0.44 -30.41
CA ALA A 11 6.33 -0.76 -29.57
C ALA A 11 6.86 -0.48 -28.15
N ALA A 12 7.98 0.22 -28.02
CA ALA A 12 8.54 0.60 -26.71
C ALA A 12 7.60 1.51 -25.92
N LEU A 13 6.99 2.50 -26.58
CA LEU A 13 6.01 3.40 -25.94
C LEU A 13 4.76 2.64 -25.46
N LEU A 14 4.25 1.70 -26.26
CA LEU A 14 3.10 0.88 -25.88
C LEU A 14 3.42 -0.02 -24.68
N ILE A 15 4.63 -0.59 -24.62
CA ILE A 15 5.07 -1.38 -23.46
C ILE A 15 5.11 -0.51 -22.21
N LEU A 16 5.76 0.67 -22.26
CA LEU A 16 5.83 1.58 -21.11
C LEU A 16 4.45 2.03 -20.64
N ALA A 17 3.56 2.37 -21.58
CA ALA A 17 2.18 2.74 -21.26
C ALA A 17 1.40 1.59 -20.60
N SER A 18 1.61 0.35 -21.05
CA SER A 18 0.97 -0.84 -20.48
C SER A 18 1.46 -1.12 -19.06
N VAL A 19 2.76 -0.96 -18.80
CA VAL A 19 3.36 -1.13 -17.47
C VAL A 19 2.85 -0.05 -16.52
N GLY A 20 2.82 1.21 -16.95
CA GLY A 20 2.28 2.31 -16.14
C GLY A 20 0.80 2.11 -15.80
N LEU A 21 0.00 1.60 -16.75
CA LEU A 21 -1.41 1.30 -16.52
C LEU A 21 -1.58 0.12 -15.54
N ALA A 22 -0.75 -0.91 -15.65
CA ALA A 22 -0.76 -2.06 -14.75
C ALA A 22 -0.40 -1.65 -13.31
N ASP A 23 0.69 -0.89 -13.13
CA ASP A 23 1.11 -0.38 -11.82
C ASP A 23 0.01 0.47 -11.16
N HIS A 24 -0.61 1.38 -11.92
CA HIS A 24 -1.67 2.22 -11.40
C HIS A 24 -2.93 1.42 -11.01
N ARG A 25 -3.30 0.38 -11.77
CA ARG A 25 -4.41 -0.52 -11.39
C ARG A 25 -4.08 -1.32 -10.13
N GLN A 26 -2.84 -1.77 -10.01
CA GLN A 26 -2.39 -2.53 -8.85
C GLN A 26 -2.44 -1.69 -7.58
N ARG A 27 -1.88 -0.47 -7.61
CA ARG A 27 -1.97 0.48 -6.48
C ARG A 27 -3.40 0.77 -6.05
N ARG A 28 -4.34 0.91 -6.99
CA ARG A 28 -5.77 1.12 -6.66
C ARG A 28 -6.39 -0.11 -5.99
N THR A 29 -5.99 -1.31 -6.40
CA THR A 29 -6.48 -2.56 -5.83
C THR A 29 -5.93 -2.76 -4.43
N ASP A 30 -4.63 -2.55 -4.24
CA ASP A 30 -3.97 -2.62 -2.94
C ASP A 30 -4.58 -1.59 -1.99
N ARG A 31 -4.84 -0.38 -2.48
CA ARG A 31 -5.52 0.64 -1.65
C ARG A 31 -6.88 0.19 -1.12
N ARG A 32 -7.68 -0.48 -1.95
CA ARG A 32 -8.99 -1.00 -1.53
C ARG A 32 -8.85 -2.12 -0.52
N ARG A 33 -7.92 -3.06 -0.76
CA ARG A 33 -7.65 -4.17 0.16
C ARG A 33 -7.19 -3.67 1.52
N ILE A 34 -6.26 -2.73 1.56
CA ILE A 34 -5.79 -2.11 2.81
C ILE A 34 -6.99 -1.50 3.54
N GLN A 35 -7.83 -0.71 2.87
CA GLN A 35 -9.02 -0.11 3.48
C GLN A 35 -10.01 -1.16 4.02
N GLU A 36 -10.23 -2.25 3.29
CA GLU A 36 -11.09 -3.36 3.73
C GLU A 36 -10.56 -4.06 4.97
N VAL A 37 -9.24 -4.29 5.06
CA VAL A 37 -8.58 -4.93 6.19
C VAL A 37 -8.54 -3.98 7.41
N VAL A 38 -8.24 -2.70 7.20
CA VAL A 38 -8.22 -1.67 8.26
C VAL A 38 -9.56 -1.64 9.00
N GLY A 39 -10.68 -1.67 8.29
CA GLY A 39 -12.01 -1.68 8.91
C GLY A 39 -12.33 -2.92 9.75
N GLN A 40 -11.55 -4.00 9.62
CA GLN A 40 -11.71 -5.23 10.40
C GLN A 40 -10.85 -5.23 11.68
N ILE A 41 -9.81 -4.41 11.72
CA ILE A 41 -8.85 -4.37 12.83
C ILE A 41 -9.33 -3.41 13.91
N ARG A 42 -9.02 -3.76 15.17
CA ARG A 42 -9.34 -2.94 16.34
C ARG A 42 -8.12 -2.16 16.80
N CYS A 43 -8.35 -0.93 17.24
CA CYS A 43 -7.35 -0.09 17.85
C CYS A 43 -6.84 -0.72 19.15
N PRO A 44 -5.53 -0.91 19.33
CA PRO A 44 -4.98 -1.51 20.55
C PRO A 44 -5.20 -0.62 21.79
N VAL A 45 -5.40 0.69 21.61
CA VAL A 45 -5.57 1.64 22.72
C VAL A 45 -7.02 1.71 23.22
N CYS A 46 -7.99 1.84 22.32
CA CYS A 46 -9.40 2.07 22.70
C CYS A 46 -10.34 0.92 22.33
N GLY A 47 -9.86 -0.13 21.65
CA GLY A 47 -10.66 -1.30 21.26
C GLY A 47 -11.65 -1.08 20.12
N GLU A 48 -11.89 0.16 19.72
CA GLU A 48 -12.75 0.51 18.59
C GLU A 48 -12.12 0.14 17.24
N ARG A 49 -12.95 -0.12 16.24
CA ARG A 49 -12.46 -0.41 14.88
C ARG A 49 -11.75 0.80 14.28
N PHE A 50 -10.70 0.56 13.51
CA PHE A 50 -10.12 1.63 12.71
C PHE A 50 -11.12 2.08 11.65
N SER A 51 -11.28 3.40 11.51
CA SER A 51 -12.26 4.00 10.60
C SER A 51 -11.67 4.22 9.21
N GLU A 52 -10.36 4.47 9.13
CA GLU A 52 -9.76 5.00 7.91
C GLU A 52 -8.24 4.76 7.84
N TRP A 53 -7.79 4.38 6.65
CA TRP A 53 -6.44 4.64 6.19
C TRP A 53 -6.48 5.75 5.12
N ASN A 54 -5.68 6.79 5.32
CA ASN A 54 -5.64 7.98 4.47
C ASN A 54 -4.75 7.82 3.23
N GLY A 55 -4.27 6.61 2.95
CA GLY A 55 -3.43 6.37 1.79
C GLY A 55 -1.98 6.83 1.98
N MET A 56 -1.59 7.26 3.19
CA MET A 56 -0.20 7.62 3.49
C MET A 56 0.64 6.37 3.67
N LEU A 57 1.71 6.30 2.88
CA LEU A 57 2.83 5.41 3.13
C LEU A 57 3.67 6.04 4.25
N SER A 58 4.07 5.24 5.22
CA SER A 58 4.99 5.69 6.25
C SER A 58 6.33 6.04 5.60
N PRO A 59 6.92 7.21 5.93
CA PRO A 59 8.27 7.55 5.47
C PRO A 59 9.33 6.64 6.10
N ASN A 60 8.98 5.98 7.21
CA ASN A 60 9.82 5.03 7.91
C ASN A 60 9.79 3.70 7.16
N HIS A 61 10.71 3.53 6.21
CA HIS A 61 10.89 2.29 5.45
C HIS A 61 11.67 1.28 6.31
N TYR A 62 11.01 0.58 7.23
CA TYR A 62 11.59 -0.59 7.88
C TYR A 62 11.42 -1.79 6.97
N THR A 63 12.51 -2.20 6.31
CA THR A 63 12.44 -3.22 5.27
C THR A 63 12.25 -4.64 5.80
N TRP A 64 12.59 -4.91 7.07
CA TRP A 64 12.73 -6.27 7.58
C TRP A 64 11.99 -6.46 8.92
N THR A 65 11.00 -7.34 8.90
CA THR A 65 10.47 -8.05 10.07
C THR A 65 10.71 -9.54 9.83
N ASP A 66 11.12 -10.30 10.85
CA ASP A 66 11.55 -11.71 10.70
C ASP A 66 10.45 -12.65 10.17
N ASP A 67 9.19 -12.24 10.25
CA ASP A 67 8.02 -13.11 10.01
C ASP A 67 7.31 -12.90 8.65
N ALA A 68 7.59 -11.81 7.92
CA ALA A 68 7.01 -11.55 6.60
C ALA A 68 7.79 -10.51 5.78
N ILE A 69 7.81 -10.67 4.45
CA ILE A 69 8.30 -9.62 3.54
C ILE A 69 7.26 -8.48 3.55
N VAL A 70 7.57 -7.42 4.29
CA VAL A 70 6.78 -6.18 4.31
C VAL A 70 6.74 -5.61 2.89
N GLN A 71 5.53 -5.46 2.34
CA GLN A 71 5.33 -4.88 1.01
C GLN A 71 5.28 -3.35 1.09
N ASP A 72 4.58 -2.81 2.09
CA ASP A 72 4.46 -1.37 2.33
C ASP A 72 4.23 -1.11 3.82
N ILE A 73 4.50 0.13 4.26
CA ILE A 73 4.20 0.59 5.61
C ILE A 73 3.18 1.70 5.48
N VAL A 74 2.10 1.62 6.26
CA VAL A 74 0.95 2.52 6.15
C VAL A 74 0.61 3.15 7.49
N VAL A 75 0.16 4.40 7.47
CA VAL A 75 -0.26 5.09 8.70
C VAL A 75 -1.77 5.05 8.85
N ILE A 76 -2.26 4.29 9.83
CA ILE A 76 -3.69 4.19 10.14
C ILE A 76 -4.06 5.12 11.29
N ARG A 77 -5.28 5.67 11.25
CA ARG A 77 -5.78 6.54 12.32
C ARG A 77 -7.05 5.98 12.92
N CYS A 78 -7.12 5.98 14.24
CA CYS A 78 -8.35 5.66 14.94
C CYS A 78 -9.18 6.94 15.13
N ALA A 79 -10.39 6.99 14.57
CA ALA A 79 -11.28 8.14 14.78
C ALA A 79 -11.78 8.28 16.23
N ALA A 80 -11.82 7.18 17.00
CA ALA A 80 -12.32 7.20 18.37
C ALA A 80 -11.33 7.84 19.35
N CYS A 81 -10.06 7.41 19.32
CA CYS A 81 -9.02 7.93 20.22
C CYS A 81 -8.12 9.00 19.58
N GLY A 82 -8.22 9.22 18.27
CA GLY A 82 -7.36 10.14 17.52
C GLY A 82 -5.92 9.66 17.31
N GLY A 83 -5.58 8.46 17.81
CA GLY A 83 -4.24 7.88 17.70
C GLY A 83 -3.87 7.55 16.26
N ALA A 84 -2.61 7.81 15.91
CA ALA A 84 -2.00 7.39 14.66
C ALA A 84 -1.03 6.24 14.93
N PHE A 85 -1.08 5.19 14.10
CA PHE A 85 -0.31 3.98 14.27
C PHE A 85 0.34 3.62 12.94
N ASP A 86 1.60 3.18 12.99
CA ASP A 86 2.24 2.54 11.85
C ASP A 86 1.72 1.09 11.75
N ALA A 87 1.40 0.65 10.54
CA ALA A 87 1.00 -0.71 10.27
C ALA A 87 1.73 -1.26 9.05
N PHE A 88 2.11 -2.53 9.10
CA PHE A 88 2.83 -3.22 8.04
C PHE A 88 1.83 -3.92 7.12
N TRP A 89 1.84 -3.54 5.85
CA TRP A 89 1.13 -4.24 4.80
C TRP A 89 2.01 -5.36 4.26
N ASN A 90 1.68 -6.59 4.60
CA ASN A 90 2.44 -7.77 4.21
C ASN A 90 2.06 -8.23 2.80
N ARG A 91 2.99 -8.92 2.12
CA ARG A 91 2.76 -9.44 0.77
C ARG A 91 1.64 -10.48 0.68
N ASP A 92 1.29 -11.12 1.80
CA ASP A 92 0.17 -12.06 1.91
C ASP A 92 -1.21 -11.37 2.05
N GLY A 93 -1.23 -10.04 2.16
CA GLY A 93 -2.44 -9.23 2.30
C GLY A 93 -2.92 -9.08 3.74
N THR A 94 -2.07 -9.42 4.72
CA THR A 94 -2.32 -9.12 6.14
C THR A 94 -1.82 -7.73 6.52
N LEU A 95 -2.40 -7.18 7.58
CA LEU A 95 -2.02 -5.87 8.11
C LEU A 95 -1.68 -6.01 9.60
N ASP A 96 -0.41 -5.79 9.94
CA ASP A 96 0.07 -5.86 11.33
C ASP A 96 0.24 -4.45 11.90
N VAL A 97 -0.58 -4.11 12.89
CA VAL A 97 -0.56 -2.79 13.55
C VAL A 97 0.48 -2.79 14.66
N GLN A 98 1.42 -1.85 14.60
CA GLN A 98 2.41 -1.66 15.66
C GLN A 98 1.83 -0.84 16.81
N GLU A 99 2.18 -1.23 18.03
CA GLU A 99 1.85 -0.44 19.22
C GLU A 99 2.68 0.86 19.23
N PRO A 100 2.09 1.98 19.71
CA PRO A 100 2.82 3.22 19.87
C PRO A 100 3.81 3.03 21.03
N TRP A 101 5.09 3.30 20.75
CA TRP A 101 6.19 3.23 21.72
C TRP A 101 6.19 4.40 22.71
#